data_AF-A0A957QX58-F1
#
_entry.id   AF-A0A957QX58-F1
#
_cell.length_a   1.000
_cell.length_b   1.000
_cell.length_c   1.000
_cell.angle_alpha   90.00
_cell.angle_beta   90.00
_cell.angle_gamma   90.00
#
_symmetry.space_group_name_H-M   'P 1'
#
loop_
_entity.id
_entity.type
_entity.pdbx_description
1 polymer ?
#
loop_
_entity_poly.entity_id
_entity_poly.type
_entity_poly.pdbx_seq_one_letter_code
_entity_poly.pdbx_strand_id
1 'polypeptide(L)'
;MTAVSNQINTGPADTRTPPRWLARRPNLVFWGIFVLLNLLLFLPSYYTYRFEVTFWPSFRGETGDNSLRWYLIKYAVIRNNADIFRLSLEWLWLISAWVFLPGLRRGWLRWLVTILYFLGFVYNIYDAIIFGIYNEYPNLYDDALLLISGIEGLTRHIGIPFYVYLIIPLAIGAFFLLCAWLIRQLLAAAHKEQLHWLSRAALLLLLLYSAAMVFRYAEFLDHPRIVASSIGAKLNRNLRQSYSTYQNQQLLLQAREHLPEAYDYSDFALQEKPD
;
A
#
# COMPACT_ATOMS: atom_id res chain seq x y z
N MET A 1 -30.77 59.09 28.06
CA MET A 1 -29.58 58.23 28.31
C MET A 1 -29.91 56.83 27.84
N THR A 2 -29.67 56.56 26.56
CA THR A 2 -29.90 55.27 25.90
C THR A 2 -28.54 54.59 25.75
N ALA A 3 -28.29 53.56 26.55
CA ALA A 3 -27.10 52.73 26.42
C ALA A 3 -27.32 51.72 25.28
N VAL A 4 -26.71 51.98 24.13
CA VAL A 4 -26.59 51.04 23.01
C VAL A 4 -25.45 50.08 23.35
N SER A 5 -25.77 48.85 23.75
CA SER A 5 -24.78 47.79 23.91
C SER A 5 -24.47 47.17 22.53
N ASN A 6 -23.39 47.63 21.91
CA ASN A 6 -22.77 46.93 20.78
C ASN A 6 -22.10 45.66 21.29
N GLN A 7 -22.80 44.52 21.25
CA GLN A 7 -22.16 43.21 21.30
C GLN A 7 -21.52 42.92 19.95
N ILE A 8 -20.24 43.27 19.83
CA ILE A 8 -19.38 42.78 18.76
C ILE A 8 -19.14 41.29 19.03
N ASN A 9 -19.90 40.47 18.32
CA ASN A 9 -19.80 39.01 18.35
C ASN A 9 -18.58 38.59 17.52
N THR A 10 -17.36 38.77 18.04
CA THR A 10 -16.14 38.17 17.46
C THR A 10 -15.91 36.79 18.05
N GLY A 11 -16.82 35.85 17.78
CA GLY A 11 -16.47 34.44 17.84
C GLY A 11 -15.50 34.14 16.69
N PRO A 12 -14.42 33.37 16.90
CA PRO A 12 -13.58 32.93 15.79
C PRO A 12 -14.48 32.15 14.82
N ALA A 13 -14.55 32.63 13.58
CA ALA A 13 -15.27 31.95 12.51
C ALA A 13 -14.71 30.53 12.37
N ASP A 14 -15.42 29.54 12.92
CA ASP A 14 -15.13 28.13 12.70
C ASP A 14 -15.49 27.82 11.24
N THR A 15 -14.55 28.08 10.34
CA THR A 15 -14.62 27.93 8.88
C THR A 15 -14.60 26.47 8.44
N ARG A 16 -15.21 25.57 9.21
CA ARG A 16 -15.28 24.14 8.90
C ARG A 16 -16.67 23.71 8.45
N THR A 17 -17.40 24.58 7.77
CA THR A 17 -18.58 24.12 7.02
C THR A 17 -18.11 23.21 5.89
N PRO A 18 -18.51 21.93 5.88
CA PRO A 18 -18.13 21.02 4.82
C PRO A 18 -18.67 21.54 3.47
N PRO A 19 -17.98 21.28 2.35
CA PRO A 19 -18.45 21.74 1.05
C PRO A 19 -19.84 21.16 0.74
N ARG A 20 -20.71 21.94 0.08
CA ARG A 20 -22.15 21.66 -0.07
C ARG A 20 -22.50 20.27 -0.63
N TRP A 21 -21.63 19.67 -1.44
CA TRP A 21 -21.83 18.32 -1.98
C TRP A 21 -21.63 17.22 -0.93
N LEU A 22 -20.72 17.43 0.02
CA LEU A 22 -20.48 16.53 1.15
C LEU A 22 -21.71 16.46 2.08
N ALA A 23 -22.37 17.60 2.26
CA ALA A 23 -23.58 17.69 3.08
C ALA A 23 -24.80 16.99 2.46
N ARG A 24 -24.87 16.87 1.12
CA ARG A 24 -26.04 16.27 0.44
C ARG A 24 -26.04 14.74 0.45
N ARG A 25 -24.88 14.10 0.31
CA ARG A 25 -24.77 12.63 0.17
C ARG A 25 -23.52 12.08 0.89
N PRO A 26 -23.40 12.23 2.21
CA PRO A 26 -22.19 11.88 2.96
C PRO A 26 -21.79 10.41 2.82
N ASN A 27 -22.75 9.48 2.79
CA ASN A 27 -22.48 8.04 2.66
C ASN A 27 -21.86 7.69 1.30
N LEU A 28 -22.37 8.25 0.20
CA LEU A 28 -21.86 7.98 -1.14
C LEU A 28 -20.45 8.54 -1.32
N VAL A 29 -20.19 9.72 -0.76
CA VAL A 29 -18.84 10.28 -0.75
C VAL A 29 -17.89 9.42 0.07
N PHE A 30 -18.31 9.00 1.27
CA PHE A 30 -17.50 8.14 2.13
C PHE A 30 -17.11 6.84 1.41
N TRP A 31 -18.08 6.09 0.89
CA TRP A 31 -17.79 4.82 0.20
C TRP A 31 -17.04 5.02 -1.11
N GLY A 32 -17.41 6.03 -1.90
CA GLY A 32 -16.75 6.32 -3.17
C GLY A 32 -15.26 6.65 -2.97
N ILE A 33 -14.94 7.51 -2.00
CA ILE A 33 -13.55 7.86 -1.69
C ILE A 33 -12.82 6.69 -1.01
N PHE A 34 -13.47 5.97 -0.09
CA PHE A 34 -12.86 4.81 0.57
C PHE A 34 -12.43 3.75 -0.46
N VAL A 35 -13.34 3.39 -1.37
CA VAL A 35 -13.06 2.44 -2.45
C VAL A 35 -11.98 2.99 -3.37
N LEU A 36 -12.09 4.24 -3.83
CA LEU A 36 -11.11 4.85 -4.71
C LEU A 36 -9.69 4.83 -4.13
N LEU A 37 -9.52 5.26 -2.87
CA LEU A 37 -8.22 5.26 -2.20
C LEU A 37 -7.69 3.85 -1.98
N ASN A 38 -8.56 2.88 -1.72
CA ASN A 38 -8.18 1.48 -1.61
C ASN A 38 -7.72 0.90 -2.97
N LEU A 39 -8.45 1.19 -4.07
CA LEU A 39 -8.03 0.80 -5.42
C LEU A 39 -6.67 1.39 -5.78
N LEU A 40 -6.45 2.66 -5.41
CA LEU A 40 -5.19 3.35 -5.64
C LEU A 40 -4.00 2.61 -4.98
N LEU A 41 -4.17 2.08 -3.76
CA LEU A 41 -3.12 1.34 -3.05
C LEU A 41 -2.63 0.12 -3.83
N PHE A 42 -3.48 -0.52 -4.62
CA PHE A 42 -3.15 -1.72 -5.39
C PHE A 42 -2.89 -1.46 -6.88
N LEU A 43 -3.05 -0.21 -7.33
CA LEU A 43 -2.81 0.19 -8.70
C LEU A 43 -1.37 -0.10 -9.19
N PRO A 44 -0.30 0.14 -8.39
CA PRO A 44 1.06 -0.18 -8.81
C PRO A 44 1.24 -1.68 -9.11
N SER A 45 0.75 -2.54 -8.22
CA SER A 45 0.78 -3.99 -8.38
C SER A 45 0.01 -4.45 -9.61
N TYR A 46 -1.19 -3.89 -9.82
CA TYR A 46 -2.02 -4.19 -11.00
C TYR A 46 -1.32 -3.87 -12.32
N TYR A 47 -0.64 -2.72 -12.41
CA TYR A 47 0.04 -2.32 -13.64
C TYR A 47 1.28 -3.16 -13.94
N THR A 48 1.95 -3.64 -12.90
CA THR A 48 3.25 -4.30 -13.04
C THR A 48 3.11 -5.82 -13.25
N TYR A 49 2.10 -6.46 -12.68
CA TYR A 49 1.86 -7.91 -12.80
C TYR A 49 1.15 -8.34 -14.10
N ARG A 50 1.56 -7.79 -15.25
CA ARG A 50 0.83 -7.89 -16.54
C ARG A 50 0.44 -9.30 -17.01
N PHE A 51 1.12 -10.35 -16.53
CA PHE A 51 0.88 -11.74 -16.94
C PHE A 51 -0.08 -12.53 -16.03
N GLU A 52 -0.39 -12.04 -14.83
CA GLU A 52 -1.30 -12.70 -13.86
C GLU A 52 -2.44 -11.79 -13.38
N VAL A 53 -2.81 -10.78 -14.18
CA VAL A 53 -3.76 -9.74 -13.78
C VAL A 53 -5.04 -9.81 -14.59
N THR A 54 -6.18 -9.77 -13.90
CA THR A 54 -7.47 -9.45 -14.53
C THR A 54 -8.12 -8.29 -13.78
N PHE A 55 -8.69 -7.33 -14.52
CA PHE A 55 -9.39 -6.19 -13.91
C PHE A 55 -10.53 -6.67 -13.01
N TRP A 56 -11.33 -7.61 -13.52
CA TRP A 56 -12.34 -8.33 -12.75
C TRP A 56 -11.75 -9.64 -12.20
N PRO A 57 -12.17 -10.11 -11.02
CA PRO A 57 -11.83 -11.44 -10.54
C PRO A 57 -12.17 -12.48 -11.62
N SER A 58 -11.20 -13.31 -12.02
CA SER A 58 -11.42 -14.27 -13.10
C SER A 58 -12.27 -15.45 -12.63
N PHE A 59 -13.33 -15.75 -13.39
CA PHE A 59 -14.32 -16.80 -13.09
C PHE A 59 -13.98 -18.16 -13.70
N ARG A 60 -12.74 -18.38 -14.17
CA ARG A 60 -12.36 -19.68 -14.75
C ARG A 60 -12.44 -20.74 -13.65
N GLY A 61 -13.52 -21.52 -13.69
CA GLY A 61 -13.74 -22.69 -12.87
C GLY A 61 -12.74 -23.76 -13.28
N GLU A 62 -11.86 -24.13 -12.37
CA GLU A 62 -11.22 -25.44 -12.44
C GLU A 62 -12.32 -26.46 -12.13
N THR A 63 -12.47 -27.45 -13.00
CA THR A 63 -13.57 -28.41 -13.12
C THR A 63 -13.71 -29.39 -11.94
N GLY A 64 -13.33 -29.01 -10.72
CA GLY A 64 -13.17 -29.92 -9.58
C GLY A 64 -14.26 -29.89 -8.52
N ASP A 65 -14.84 -28.73 -8.17
CA ASP A 65 -15.86 -28.64 -7.12
C ASP A 65 -16.73 -27.37 -7.28
N ASN A 66 -18.04 -27.54 -7.51
CA ASN A 66 -19.01 -26.45 -7.69
C ASN A 66 -19.70 -26.03 -6.38
N SER A 67 -19.17 -26.40 -5.22
CA SER A 67 -19.77 -26.03 -3.94
C SER A 67 -19.74 -24.50 -3.71
N LEU A 68 -20.83 -23.93 -3.16
CA LEU A 68 -20.89 -22.50 -2.79
C LEU A 68 -19.74 -22.09 -1.85
N ARG A 69 -19.32 -23.02 -0.99
CA ARG A 69 -18.17 -22.83 -0.09
C ARG A 69 -16.88 -22.62 -0.86
N TRP A 70 -16.64 -23.39 -1.92
CA TRP A 70 -15.45 -23.26 -2.76
C TRP A 70 -15.40 -21.89 -3.45
N TYR A 71 -16.53 -21.44 -4.01
CA TYR A 71 -16.63 -20.10 -4.59
C TYR A 71 -16.39 -19.00 -3.55
N LEU A 72 -16.97 -19.10 -2.34
CA LEU A 72 -16.75 -18.10 -1.29
C LEU A 72 -15.27 -18.01 -0.88
N ILE A 73 -14.58 -19.15 -0.73
CA ILE A 73 -13.14 -19.15 -0.40
C ILE A 73 -12.33 -18.54 -1.55
N LYS A 74 -12.64 -18.88 -2.81
CA LYS A 74 -11.93 -18.35 -3.98
C LYS A 74 -12.14 -16.84 -4.19
N TYR A 75 -13.29 -16.29 -3.85
CA TYR A 75 -13.54 -14.85 -4.02
C TYR A 75 -13.16 -14.01 -2.82
N ALA A 76 -13.36 -14.54 -1.62
CA ALA A 76 -13.18 -13.82 -0.37
C ALA A 76 -11.87 -14.16 0.34
N VAL A 77 -11.08 -15.14 -0.11
CA VAL A 77 -9.81 -15.48 0.56
C VAL A 77 -8.66 -15.45 -0.43
N ILE A 78 -8.66 -16.33 -1.43
CA ILE A 78 -7.55 -16.53 -2.37
C ILE A 78 -8.05 -16.38 -3.80
N ARG A 79 -7.55 -15.36 -4.50
CA ARG A 79 -7.84 -15.13 -5.92
C ARG A 79 -6.70 -15.63 -6.80
N ASN A 80 -7.07 -16.16 -7.95
CA ASN A 80 -6.11 -16.72 -8.92
C ASN A 80 -5.27 -15.66 -9.62
N ASN A 81 -5.68 -14.39 -9.53
CA ASN A 81 -5.08 -13.28 -10.25
C ASN A 81 -4.85 -12.10 -9.30
N ALA A 82 -3.93 -11.21 -9.68
CA ALA A 82 -3.86 -9.90 -9.07
C ALA A 82 -4.94 -8.98 -9.63
N ASP A 83 -5.64 -8.29 -8.73
CA ASP A 83 -6.70 -7.34 -9.07
C ASP A 83 -6.63 -6.12 -8.14
N ILE A 84 -7.25 -5.03 -8.60
CA ILE A 84 -7.33 -3.76 -7.86
C ILE A 84 -8.32 -3.79 -6.70
N PHE A 85 -9.24 -4.77 -6.69
CA PHE A 85 -10.32 -4.93 -5.71
C PHE A 85 -9.87 -5.72 -4.47
N ARG A 86 -8.58 -5.78 -4.19
CA ARG A 86 -8.03 -6.24 -2.91
C ARG A 86 -8.32 -5.20 -1.83
N LEU A 87 -8.36 -5.65 -0.59
CA LEU A 87 -8.66 -4.81 0.57
C LEU A 87 -7.38 -4.65 1.40
N SER A 88 -6.95 -3.41 1.60
CA SER A 88 -5.86 -3.12 2.54
C SER A 88 -6.40 -3.20 3.97
N LEU A 89 -5.86 -4.13 4.74
CA LEU A 89 -6.25 -4.37 6.13
C LEU A 89 -5.96 -3.15 7.00
N GLU A 90 -4.78 -2.58 6.89
CA GLU A 90 -4.37 -1.40 7.64
C GLU A 90 -5.26 -0.19 7.32
N TRP A 91 -5.55 0.03 6.04
CA TRP A 91 -6.43 1.12 5.62
C TRP A 91 -7.85 0.96 6.17
N LEU A 92 -8.42 -0.24 6.06
CA LEU A 92 -9.73 -0.54 6.62
C LEU A 92 -9.76 -0.33 8.14
N TRP A 93 -8.74 -0.80 8.85
CA TRP A 93 -8.65 -0.67 10.31
C TRP A 93 -8.50 0.78 10.75
N LEU A 94 -7.66 1.57 10.07
CA LEU A 94 -7.49 3.00 10.34
C LEU A 94 -8.81 3.76 10.14
N ILE A 95 -9.52 3.51 9.04
CA ILE A 95 -10.80 4.17 8.77
C ILE A 95 -11.89 3.70 9.75
N SER A 96 -11.93 2.41 10.06
CA SER A 96 -12.86 1.87 11.04
C SER A 96 -12.63 2.46 12.43
N ALA A 97 -11.37 2.55 12.87
CA ALA A 97 -10.99 3.19 14.12
C ALA A 97 -11.42 4.66 14.15
N TRP A 98 -11.22 5.40 13.05
CA TRP A 98 -11.66 6.79 12.93
C TRP A 98 -13.19 6.96 13.06
N VAL A 99 -13.95 6.05 12.46
CA VAL A 99 -15.42 6.04 12.50
C VAL A 99 -15.94 5.69 13.89
N PHE A 100 -15.47 4.59 14.49
CA PHE A 100 -16.01 4.05 15.74
C PHE A 100 -15.44 4.69 17.01
N LEU A 101 -14.20 5.21 16.99
CA LEU A 101 -13.55 5.78 18.16
C LEU A 101 -13.51 7.31 18.04
N PRO A 102 -14.51 8.04 18.60
CA PRO A 102 -14.57 9.50 18.48
C PRO A 102 -13.38 10.20 19.16
N GLY A 103 -12.78 9.58 20.18
CA GLY A 103 -11.60 10.11 20.88
C GLY A 103 -10.34 10.20 20.01
N LEU A 104 -10.27 9.45 18.90
CA LEU A 104 -9.17 9.48 17.94
C LEU A 104 -9.25 10.65 16.96
N ARG A 105 -10.32 11.46 16.96
CA ARG A 105 -10.54 12.51 15.95
C ARG A 105 -9.76 13.80 16.17
N ARG A 106 -8.50 13.69 16.60
CA ARG A 106 -7.59 14.82 16.84
C ARG A 106 -6.92 15.24 15.53
N GLY A 107 -6.58 16.54 15.41
CA GLY A 107 -5.97 17.10 14.20
C GLY A 107 -4.67 16.39 13.80
N TRP A 108 -3.79 16.09 14.75
CA TRP A 108 -2.53 15.37 14.51
C TRP A 108 -2.76 13.94 14.02
N LEU A 109 -3.84 13.28 14.46
CA LEU A 109 -4.14 11.91 14.04
C LEU A 109 -4.61 11.84 12.58
N ARG A 110 -5.17 12.94 12.03
CA ARG A 110 -5.43 13.05 10.58
C ARG A 110 -4.13 13.00 9.79
N TRP A 111 -3.09 13.70 10.27
CA TRP A 111 -1.77 13.65 9.65
C TRP A 111 -1.18 12.26 9.76
N LEU A 112 -1.30 11.60 10.91
CA LEU A 112 -0.84 10.21 11.07
C LEU A 112 -1.52 9.27 10.06
N VAL A 113 -2.84 9.30 9.92
CA VAL A 113 -3.56 8.47 8.93
C VAL A 113 -3.08 8.75 7.51
N THR A 114 -2.85 10.03 7.18
CA THR A 114 -2.37 10.45 5.86
C THR A 114 -0.95 9.94 5.59
N ILE A 115 -0.04 10.07 6.58
CA ILE A 115 1.34 9.59 6.48
C ILE A 115 1.36 8.06 6.33
N LEU A 116 0.60 7.34 7.16
CA LEU A 116 0.51 5.87 7.08
C LEU A 116 -0.02 5.40 5.73
N TYR A 117 -1.02 6.10 5.16
CA TYR A 117 -1.50 5.82 3.82
C TYR A 117 -0.39 5.99 2.77
N PHE A 118 0.36 7.10 2.81
CA PHE A 118 1.43 7.34 1.87
C PHE A 118 2.61 6.38 2.01
N LEU A 119 2.98 6.02 3.24
CA LEU A 119 3.97 4.98 3.49
C LEU A 119 3.53 3.65 2.88
N GLY A 120 2.26 3.28 3.09
CA GLY A 120 1.67 2.09 2.47
C GLY A 120 1.67 2.13 0.95
N PHE A 121 1.32 3.27 0.36
CA PHE A 121 1.31 3.48 -1.08
C PHE A 121 2.72 3.38 -1.69
N VAL A 122 3.70 4.07 -1.09
CA VAL A 122 5.11 4.02 -1.52
C VAL A 122 5.66 2.60 -1.40
N TYR A 123 5.36 1.90 -0.31
CA TYR A 123 5.74 0.51 -0.15
C TYR A 123 5.13 -0.40 -1.23
N ASN A 124 3.85 -0.21 -1.58
CA ASN A 124 3.23 -0.97 -2.66
C ASN A 124 3.81 -0.65 -4.04
N ILE A 125 4.29 0.58 -4.28
CA ILE A 125 5.06 0.89 -5.51
C ILE A 125 6.35 0.09 -5.52
N TYR A 126 7.12 0.14 -4.44
CA TYR A 126 8.37 -0.60 -4.31
C TYR A 126 8.17 -2.11 -4.49
N ASP A 127 7.22 -2.71 -3.76
CA ASP A 127 6.84 -4.13 -3.87
C ASP A 127 6.42 -4.50 -5.30
N ALA A 128 5.65 -3.64 -5.97
CA ALA A 128 5.22 -3.87 -7.35
C ALA A 128 6.38 -3.82 -8.34
N ILE A 129 7.30 -2.85 -8.20
CA ILE A 129 8.46 -2.69 -9.10
C ILE A 129 9.40 -3.88 -8.95
N ILE A 130 9.79 -4.23 -7.73
CA ILE A 130 10.76 -5.32 -7.49
C ILE A 130 10.19 -6.65 -7.96
N PHE A 131 8.98 -7.01 -7.53
CA PHE A 131 8.35 -8.24 -7.99
C PHE A 131 8.09 -8.20 -9.50
N GLY A 132 7.76 -7.04 -10.06
CA GLY A 132 7.55 -6.89 -11.49
C GLY A 132 8.78 -7.13 -12.37
N ILE A 133 9.95 -6.68 -11.90
CA ILE A 133 11.22 -6.80 -12.64
C ILE A 133 11.86 -8.17 -12.39
N TYR A 134 11.92 -8.60 -11.13
CA TYR A 134 12.69 -9.77 -10.71
C TYR A 134 11.85 -11.02 -10.48
N ASN A 135 10.52 -10.90 -10.44
CA ASN A 135 9.59 -11.98 -10.07
C ASN A 135 9.91 -12.61 -8.70
N GLU A 136 10.54 -11.83 -7.83
CA GLU A 136 10.94 -12.20 -6.48
C GLU A 136 10.31 -11.26 -5.46
N TYR A 137 10.18 -11.74 -4.22
CA TYR A 137 9.74 -10.87 -3.13
C TYR A 137 10.82 -9.84 -2.78
N PRO A 138 10.41 -8.60 -2.47
CA PRO A 138 11.37 -7.56 -2.20
C PRO A 138 12.25 -7.87 -1.00
N ASN A 139 13.53 -7.53 -1.13
CA ASN A 139 14.55 -7.66 -0.09
C ASN A 139 15.28 -6.32 0.03
N LEU A 140 14.98 -5.55 1.08
CA LEU A 140 15.53 -4.21 1.26
C LEU A 140 17.06 -4.17 1.24
N TYR A 141 17.72 -5.23 1.73
CA TYR A 141 19.18 -5.28 1.75
C TYR A 141 19.76 -5.42 0.33
N ASP A 142 19.33 -6.42 -0.42
CA ASP A 142 19.82 -6.67 -1.79
C ASP A 142 19.41 -5.54 -2.73
N ASP A 143 18.17 -5.07 -2.61
CA ASP A 143 17.64 -3.99 -3.44
C ASP A 143 18.38 -2.68 -3.19
N ALA A 144 18.76 -2.37 -1.94
CA ALA A 144 19.56 -1.18 -1.63
C ALA A 144 20.96 -1.25 -2.24
N LEU A 145 21.62 -2.42 -2.17
CA LEU A 145 22.93 -2.64 -2.79
C LEU A 145 22.85 -2.50 -4.32
N LEU A 146 21.81 -3.08 -4.93
CA LEU A 146 21.55 -2.97 -6.35
C LEU A 146 21.27 -1.53 -6.77
N LEU A 147 20.53 -0.77 -5.96
CA LEU A 147 20.19 0.61 -6.27
C LEU A 147 21.41 1.53 -6.16
N ILE A 148 22.24 1.36 -5.13
CA ILE A 148 23.49 2.11 -4.98
C ILE A 148 24.45 1.83 -6.14
N SER A 149 24.62 0.55 -6.51
CA SER A 149 25.50 0.16 -7.63
C SER A 149 24.91 0.52 -9.00
N GLY A 150 23.59 0.49 -9.15
CA GLY A 150 22.89 0.76 -10.41
C GLY A 150 22.73 2.24 -10.76
N ILE A 151 22.70 3.14 -9.78
CA ILE A 151 22.55 4.60 -10.02
C ILE A 151 23.67 5.15 -10.91
N GLU A 152 24.91 4.69 -10.74
CA GLU A 152 26.04 5.15 -11.55
C GLU A 152 25.89 4.76 -13.03
N GLY A 153 25.30 3.59 -13.30
CA GLY A 153 25.01 3.14 -14.67
C GLY A 153 23.87 3.92 -15.33
N LEU A 154 22.79 4.15 -14.58
CA LEU A 154 21.59 4.86 -15.04
C LEU A 154 21.88 6.33 -15.37
N THR A 155 22.63 7.03 -14.52
CA THR A 155 22.92 8.47 -14.71
C THR A 155 23.74 8.77 -15.97
N ARG A 156 24.53 7.80 -16.48
CA ARG A 156 25.40 8.01 -17.64
C ARG A 156 24.73 7.79 -19.00
N HIS A 157 23.63 7.05 -19.07
CA HIS A 157 23.03 6.59 -20.35
C HIS A 157 21.62 7.11 -20.59
N ILE A 158 21.04 7.78 -19.61
CA ILE A 158 19.67 8.24 -19.68
C ILE A 158 19.66 9.62 -20.36
N GLY A 159 19.52 9.63 -21.69
CA GLY A 159 19.26 10.81 -22.51
C GLY A 159 17.84 11.35 -22.31
N ILE A 160 17.37 11.47 -21.07
CA ILE A 160 16.02 11.97 -20.77
C ILE A 160 15.99 13.48 -21.04
N PRO A 161 15.00 13.97 -21.80
CA PRO A 161 14.84 15.40 -22.04
C PRO A 161 14.63 16.19 -20.74
N PHE A 162 15.20 17.41 -20.66
CA PHE A 162 15.14 18.25 -19.45
C PHE A 162 13.72 18.44 -18.89
N TYR A 163 12.71 18.59 -19.76
CA TYR A 163 11.32 18.80 -19.34
C TYR A 163 10.75 17.64 -18.52
N VAL A 164 11.25 16.41 -18.71
CA VAL A 164 10.79 15.23 -17.96
C VAL A 164 11.17 15.34 -16.49
N TYR A 165 12.36 15.88 -16.19
CA TYR A 165 12.79 16.13 -14.81
C TYR A 165 11.93 17.19 -14.09
N LEU A 166 11.20 18.03 -14.82
CA LEU A 166 10.26 18.99 -14.25
C LEU A 166 8.84 18.41 -14.15
N ILE A 167 8.36 17.73 -15.19
CA ILE A 167 6.99 17.23 -15.28
C ILE A 167 6.75 16.07 -14.30
N ILE A 168 7.69 15.14 -14.17
CA ILE A 168 7.54 13.98 -13.28
C ILE A 168 7.33 14.41 -11.82
N PRO A 169 8.22 15.21 -11.18
CA PRO A 169 8.03 15.59 -9.80
C PRO A 169 6.78 16.46 -9.60
N LEU A 170 6.41 17.29 -10.59
CA LEU A 170 5.16 18.05 -10.54
C LEU A 170 3.94 17.12 -10.54
N ALA A 171 3.90 16.13 -11.42
CA ALA A 171 2.81 15.16 -11.51
C ALA A 171 2.72 14.30 -10.24
N ILE A 172 3.86 13.86 -9.70
CA ILE A 172 3.94 13.16 -8.41
C ILE A 172 3.38 14.07 -7.31
N GLY A 173 3.89 15.30 -7.16
CA GLY A 173 3.42 16.24 -6.14
C GLY A 173 1.91 16.49 -6.22
N ALA A 174 1.38 16.72 -7.43
CA ALA A 174 -0.05 16.90 -7.66
C ALA A 174 -0.88 15.67 -7.25
N PHE A 175 -0.39 14.47 -7.56
CA PHE A 175 -1.03 13.22 -7.15
C PHE A 175 -1.07 13.06 -5.63
N PHE A 176 0.05 13.30 -4.94
CA PHE A 176 0.11 13.25 -3.47
C PHE A 176 -0.84 14.29 -2.83
N LEU A 177 -0.90 15.51 -3.37
CA LEU A 177 -1.84 16.54 -2.91
C LEU A 177 -3.29 16.12 -3.13
N LEU A 178 -3.62 15.52 -4.27
CA LEU A 178 -4.95 15.00 -4.57
C LEU A 178 -5.36 13.91 -3.58
N CYS A 179 -4.48 12.94 -3.32
CA CYS A 179 -4.71 11.88 -2.33
C CYS A 179 -4.91 12.44 -0.92
N ALA A 180 -4.07 13.38 -0.49
CA ALA A 180 -4.21 14.03 0.82
C ALA A 180 -5.54 14.79 0.92
N TRP A 181 -5.95 15.46 -0.15
CA TRP A 181 -7.26 16.11 -0.23
C TRP A 181 -8.41 15.09 -0.14
N LEU A 182 -8.34 13.97 -0.86
CA LEU A 182 -9.34 12.89 -0.81
C LEU A 182 -9.45 12.29 0.60
N ILE A 183 -8.32 11.96 1.24
CA ILE A 183 -8.28 11.46 2.63
C ILE A 183 -8.93 12.47 3.57
N ARG A 184 -8.61 13.76 3.42
CA ARG A 184 -9.23 14.82 4.22
C ARG A 184 -10.75 14.84 4.08
N GLN A 185 -11.28 14.66 2.86
CA GLN A 185 -12.72 14.58 2.60
C GLN A 185 -13.34 13.31 3.19
N LEU A 186 -12.68 12.15 3.05
CA LEU A 186 -13.13 10.88 3.63
C LEU A 186 -13.28 10.98 5.15
N LEU A 187 -12.24 11.49 5.83
CA LEU A 187 -12.23 11.65 7.29
C LEU A 187 -13.25 12.70 7.77
N ALA A 188 -13.58 13.69 6.93
CA ALA A 188 -14.63 14.66 7.20
C ALA A 188 -16.03 14.04 7.02
N ALA A 189 -16.26 13.25 5.96
CA ALA A 189 -17.51 12.52 5.73
C ALA A 189 -17.79 11.48 6.83
N ALA A 190 -16.73 10.93 7.43
CA ALA A 190 -16.79 9.97 8.53
C ALA A 190 -17.24 10.58 9.88
N HIS A 191 -17.49 11.89 9.97
CA HIS A 191 -17.88 12.53 11.23
C HIS A 191 -19.31 12.16 11.69
N LYS A 192 -19.51 12.08 13.01
CA LYS A 192 -20.42 11.16 13.72
C LYS A 192 -21.92 11.26 13.38
N GLU A 193 -22.38 12.36 12.83
CA GLU A 193 -23.83 12.63 12.66
C GLU A 193 -24.32 12.41 11.23
N GLN A 194 -23.43 12.09 10.30
CA GLN A 194 -23.76 12.05 8.87
C GLN A 194 -23.78 10.63 8.28
N LEU A 195 -23.10 9.66 8.91
CA LEU A 195 -23.07 8.29 8.41
C LEU A 195 -24.32 7.50 8.83
N HIS A 196 -25.05 6.99 7.85
CA HIS A 196 -26.23 6.16 8.08
C HIS A 196 -25.85 4.84 8.77
N TRP A 197 -26.77 4.28 9.55
CA TRP A 197 -26.52 3.05 10.33
C TRP A 197 -26.09 1.87 9.45
N LEU A 198 -26.68 1.74 8.24
CA LEU A 198 -26.29 0.72 7.25
C LEU A 198 -24.81 0.82 6.86
N SER A 199 -24.28 2.03 6.68
CA SER A 199 -22.86 2.21 6.33
C SER A 199 -21.95 1.82 7.49
N ARG A 200 -22.37 2.07 8.73
CA ARG A 200 -21.62 1.61 9.92
C ARG A 200 -21.67 0.09 10.05
N ALA A 201 -22.83 -0.52 9.82
CA ALA A 201 -22.99 -1.97 9.84
C ALA A 201 -22.13 -2.64 8.75
N ALA A 202 -22.12 -2.09 7.54
CA ALA A 202 -21.26 -2.59 6.45
C ALA A 202 -19.77 -2.45 6.79
N LEU A 203 -19.33 -1.33 7.36
CA LEU A 203 -17.95 -1.14 7.81
C LEU A 203 -17.58 -2.12 8.94
N LEU A 204 -18.49 -2.35 9.90
CA LEU A 204 -18.30 -3.33 10.97
C LEU A 204 -18.16 -4.75 10.40
N LEU A 205 -19.00 -5.12 9.42
CA LEU A 205 -18.92 -6.42 8.75
C LEU A 205 -17.59 -6.59 8.03
N LEU A 206 -17.11 -5.57 7.31
CA LEU A 206 -15.78 -5.58 6.70
C LEU A 206 -14.68 -5.72 7.75
N LEU A 207 -14.80 -5.01 8.88
CA LEU A 207 -13.85 -5.10 9.99
C LEU A 207 -13.82 -6.52 10.57
N LEU A 208 -14.97 -7.15 10.81
CA LEU A 208 -15.06 -8.53 11.29
C LEU A 208 -14.48 -9.52 10.28
N TYR A 209 -14.79 -9.37 9.00
CA TYR A 209 -14.20 -10.16 7.92
C TYR A 209 -12.67 -10.02 7.91
N SER A 210 -12.17 -8.79 8.04
CA SER A 210 -10.74 -8.50 8.06
C SER A 210 -10.03 -9.13 9.27
N ALA A 211 -10.66 -9.11 10.45
CA ALA A 211 -10.15 -9.76 11.65
C ALA A 211 -10.15 -11.29 11.50
N ALA A 212 -11.19 -11.87 10.91
CA ALA A 212 -11.25 -13.30 10.61
C ALA A 212 -10.16 -13.73 9.61
N MET A 213 -9.87 -12.89 8.60
CA MET A 213 -8.77 -13.12 7.66
C MET A 213 -7.42 -13.13 8.36
N VAL A 214 -7.17 -12.16 9.26
CA VAL A 214 -5.93 -12.14 10.04
C VAL A 214 -5.82 -13.37 10.94
N PHE A 215 -6.88 -13.72 11.67
CA PHE A 215 -6.84 -14.84 12.62
C PHE A 215 -6.62 -16.19 11.93
N ARG A 216 -7.17 -16.39 10.72
CA ARG A 216 -7.15 -17.68 10.02
C ARG A 216 -6.04 -17.81 8.99
N TYR A 217 -5.58 -16.71 8.41
CA TYR A 217 -4.65 -16.70 7.28
C TYR A 217 -3.46 -15.75 7.49
N ALA A 218 -3.08 -15.47 8.74
CA ALA A 218 -1.95 -14.59 9.09
C ALA A 218 -0.68 -14.86 8.26
N GLU A 219 -0.34 -16.14 8.06
CA GLU A 219 0.86 -16.58 7.36
C GLU A 219 0.86 -16.23 5.87
N PHE A 220 -0.31 -15.95 5.28
CA PHE A 220 -0.44 -15.73 3.86
C PHE A 220 -0.81 -14.27 3.51
N LEU A 221 -0.99 -13.37 4.48
CA LEU A 221 -1.43 -11.98 4.24
C LEU A 221 -0.46 -11.13 3.41
N ASP A 222 0.77 -11.63 3.24
CA ASP A 222 1.85 -11.06 2.47
C ASP A 222 1.86 -11.52 1.00
N HIS A 223 1.12 -12.58 0.66
CA HIS A 223 1.03 -13.09 -0.69
C HIS A 223 0.18 -12.18 -1.58
N PRO A 224 0.58 -12.01 -2.86
CA PRO A 224 -0.22 -11.22 -3.79
C PRO A 224 -1.62 -11.83 -3.91
N ARG A 225 -1.77 -13.14 -4.05
CA ARG A 225 -3.06 -13.78 -4.37
C ARG A 225 -4.17 -13.61 -3.32
N ILE A 226 -3.89 -13.11 -2.13
CA ILE A 226 -4.90 -12.92 -1.10
C ILE A 226 -5.65 -11.61 -1.24
N VAL A 227 -6.96 -11.69 -1.00
CA VAL A 227 -7.88 -10.56 -1.10
C VAL A 227 -7.59 -9.50 -0.05
N ALA A 228 -7.32 -9.94 1.18
CA ALA A 228 -7.02 -9.09 2.31
C ALA A 228 -5.50 -8.97 2.49
N SER A 229 -4.91 -7.95 1.88
CA SER A 229 -3.47 -7.73 1.94
C SER A 229 -3.10 -6.92 3.19
N SER A 230 -2.04 -7.34 3.88
CA SER A 230 -1.42 -6.56 4.96
C SER A 230 -0.06 -6.03 4.51
N ILE A 231 0.08 -4.71 4.51
CA ILE A 231 1.38 -4.04 4.28
C ILE A 231 2.33 -4.36 5.43
N GLY A 232 1.82 -4.42 6.67
CA GLY A 232 2.61 -4.77 7.85
C GLY A 232 3.20 -6.17 7.77
N ALA A 233 2.42 -7.16 7.31
CA ALA A 233 2.89 -8.52 7.10
C ALA A 233 4.00 -8.58 6.03
N LYS A 234 3.80 -7.90 4.90
CA LYS A 234 4.81 -7.80 3.84
C LYS A 234 6.11 -7.16 4.33
N LEU A 235 6.01 -6.03 5.03
CA LEU A 235 7.17 -5.32 5.57
C LEU A 235 7.93 -6.19 6.58
N ASN A 236 7.22 -6.87 7.49
CA ASN A 236 7.84 -7.77 8.46
C ASN A 236 8.55 -8.95 7.77
N ARG A 237 7.96 -9.55 6.72
CA ARG A 237 8.65 -10.58 5.93
C ARG A 237 9.92 -10.00 5.30
N ASN A 238 9.81 -8.86 4.63
CA ASN A 238 10.94 -8.23 3.95
C ASN A 238 12.08 -7.94 4.94
N LEU A 239 11.79 -7.37 6.11
CA LEU A 239 12.80 -7.09 7.15
C LEU A 239 13.47 -8.37 7.65
N ARG A 240 12.71 -9.45 7.87
CA ARG A 240 13.28 -10.74 8.28
C ARG A 240 14.18 -11.34 7.20
N GLN A 241 13.72 -11.33 5.96
CA GLN A 241 14.48 -11.81 4.81
C GLN A 241 15.77 -11.01 4.64
N SER A 242 15.68 -9.67 4.69
CA SER A 242 16.84 -8.77 4.61
C SER A 242 17.88 -9.05 5.69
N TYR A 243 17.42 -9.24 6.93
CA TYR A 243 18.32 -9.57 8.04
C TYR A 243 18.99 -10.93 7.84
N SER A 244 18.26 -11.96 7.40
CA SER A 244 18.85 -13.27 7.11
C SER A 244 19.86 -13.23 5.97
N THR A 245 19.60 -12.47 4.91
CA THR A 245 20.54 -12.33 3.79
C THR A 245 21.83 -11.63 4.23
N TYR A 246 21.71 -10.55 5.02
CA TYR A 246 22.87 -9.88 5.60
C TYR A 246 23.73 -10.83 6.43
N GLN A 247 23.12 -11.62 7.33
CA GLN A 247 23.84 -12.60 8.14
C GLN A 247 24.55 -13.65 7.28
N ASN A 248 23.87 -14.18 6.27
CA ASN A 248 24.44 -15.17 5.37
C ASN A 248 25.63 -14.61 4.59
N GLN A 249 25.56 -13.36 4.10
CA GLN A 249 26.69 -12.73 3.42
C GLN A 249 27.88 -12.51 4.36
N GLN A 250 27.65 -12.10 5.61
CA GLN A 250 28.73 -11.97 6.59
C GLN A 250 29.42 -13.32 6.88
N LEU A 251 28.64 -14.40 7.00
CA LEU A 251 29.18 -15.75 7.16
C LEU A 251 30.00 -16.19 5.93
N LEU A 252 29.54 -15.87 4.72
CA LEU A 252 30.26 -16.17 3.49
C LEU A 252 31.57 -15.39 3.37
N LEU A 253 31.59 -14.12 3.77
CA LEU A 253 32.81 -13.30 3.79
C LEU A 253 33.82 -13.85 4.80
N GLN A 254 33.37 -14.20 6.00
CA GLN A 254 34.21 -14.85 7.01
C GLN A 254 34.72 -16.21 6.53
N ALA A 255 33.86 -17.04 5.94
CA ALA A 255 34.27 -18.32 5.37
C ALA A 255 35.28 -18.13 4.23
N ARG A 256 35.14 -17.07 3.42
CA ARG A 256 36.07 -16.74 2.34
C ARG A 256 37.44 -16.32 2.85
N GLU A 257 37.51 -15.58 3.95
CA GLU A 257 38.77 -15.24 4.62
C GLU A 257 39.49 -16.48 5.18
N HIS A 258 38.74 -17.57 5.43
CA HIS A 258 39.26 -18.82 5.97
C HIS A 258 39.27 -19.97 4.95
N LEU A 259 39.00 -19.70 3.66
CA LEU A 259 39.13 -20.68 2.59
C LEU A 259 40.62 -21.02 2.42
N PRO A 260 41.01 -22.30 2.47
CA PRO A 260 42.39 -22.70 2.20
C PRO A 260 42.81 -22.21 0.80
N GLU A 261 44.07 -21.78 0.66
CA GLU A 261 44.71 -21.38 -0.63
C GLU A 261 44.49 -22.41 -1.77
N ALA A 262 44.12 -23.66 -1.44
CA ALA A 262 43.75 -24.70 -2.40
C ALA A 262 42.53 -24.37 -3.30
N TYR A 263 41.72 -23.37 -2.95
CA TYR A 263 40.61 -22.86 -3.77
C TYR A 263 40.90 -21.49 -4.41
N ASP A 264 42.15 -21.02 -4.33
CA ASP A 264 42.58 -19.84 -5.07
C ASP A 264 42.90 -20.22 -6.52
N TYR A 265 41.95 -19.96 -7.41
CA TYR A 265 42.11 -20.19 -8.85
C TYR A 265 42.78 -19.00 -9.57
N SER A 266 43.25 -17.98 -8.85
CA SER A 266 43.83 -16.77 -9.46
C SER A 266 45.12 -17.04 -10.24
N ASP A 267 45.86 -18.09 -9.87
CA ASP A 267 47.07 -18.56 -10.56
C ASP A 267 46.78 -19.50 -11.75
N PHE A 268 45.53 -19.96 -11.92
CA PHE A 268 45.16 -20.81 -13.05
C PHE A 268 44.76 -19.94 -14.23
N ALA A 269 45.56 -19.98 -15.30
CA ALA A 269 45.22 -19.36 -16.58
C ALA A 269 43.89 -19.96 -17.07
N LEU A 270 42.81 -19.19 -16.97
CA LEU A 270 41.51 -19.52 -17.55
C LEU A 270 41.73 -19.82 -19.03
N GLN A 271 41.51 -21.07 -19.44
CA GLN A 271 41.54 -21.42 -20.85
C GLN A 271 40.53 -20.54 -21.59
N GLU A 272 41.01 -19.89 -22.63
CA GLU A 272 40.24 -19.01 -23.49
C GLU A 272 38.96 -19.72 -23.93
N LYS A 273 37.83 -19.02 -23.79
CA LYS A 273 36.51 -19.56 -24.15
C LYS A 273 36.56 -19.97 -25.63
N PRO A 274 36.21 -21.21 -26.00
CA PRO A 274 36.17 -21.58 -27.41
C PRO A 274 35.12 -20.72 -28.12
N ASP A 275 35.54 -20.10 -29.24
CA ASP A 275 34.72 -19.25 -30.09
C ASP A 275 33.44 -19.95 -30.60
#